data_AF-A0A1H0DGE2-F1
#
_entry.id   AF-A0A1H0DGE2-F1
#
_cell.length_a   1.000
_cell.length_b   1.000
_cell.length_c   1.000
_cell.angle_alpha   90.00
_cell.angle_beta   90.00
_cell.angle_gamma   90.00
#
_symmetry.space_group_name_H-M   'P 1'
#
loop_
_entity.id
_entity.type
_entity.pdbx_description
1 polymer ?
#
loop_
_entity_poly.entity_id
_entity_poly.type
_entity_poly.pdbx_seq_one_letter_code
_entity_poly.pdbx_strand_id
1 'polypeptide(L)'
;MKSEKRPGRFFRTGVAAAVLGAALSGLAATPASAAGGCGSGPYPPDQHINWCNEANGWGTLSTTTFWRPGGNPVEAQVVLLKDGQRVPKTVYLDRTNNPGGPHEGWVAQGQGFAGTTSVAYGLWYRGCATENGQFMCTNWVKVG
;
A
#
# COMPACT_ATOMS: atom_id res chain seq x y z
N MET A 1 46.11 -4.58 46.56
CA MET A 1 46.07 -3.79 45.31
C MET A 1 44.64 -3.91 44.78
N LYS A 2 43.73 -2.94 44.82
CA LYS A 2 43.69 -1.49 44.46
C LYS A 2 43.20 -1.25 43.00
N SER A 3 42.00 -0.65 42.91
CA SER A 3 41.21 -0.03 41.81
C SER A 3 41.54 -0.14 40.31
N GLU A 4 40.44 -0.28 39.55
CA GLU A 4 40.03 0.40 38.29
C GLU A 4 40.92 0.41 37.02
N LYS A 5 40.31 0.04 35.87
CA LYS A 5 39.90 0.96 34.77
C LYS A 5 39.30 0.22 33.55
N ARG A 6 38.29 0.81 32.88
CA ARG A 6 38.02 0.64 31.42
C ARG A 6 38.80 1.76 30.68
N PRO A 7 39.40 1.56 29.48
CA PRO A 7 38.71 1.32 28.19
C PRO A 7 39.36 0.17 27.36
N GLY A 8 38.98 -0.15 26.10
CA GLY A 8 37.86 0.29 25.25
C GLY A 8 38.24 0.44 23.75
N ARG A 9 37.26 0.22 22.84
CA ARG A 9 37.34 0.17 21.35
C ARG A 9 38.22 -0.93 20.71
N PHE A 10 37.56 -1.78 19.91
CA PHE A 10 38.12 -2.26 18.63
C PHE A 10 37.13 -1.95 17.50
N PHE A 11 37.66 -1.50 16.37
CA PHE A 11 36.94 -1.17 15.13
C PHE A 11 37.06 -2.32 14.13
N ARG A 12 36.00 -2.57 13.35
CA ARG A 12 35.95 -2.82 11.88
C ARG A 12 34.65 -3.55 11.52
N THR A 13 33.65 -2.87 10.97
CA THR A 13 33.33 -2.80 9.52
C THR A 13 33.31 -4.16 8.81
N GLY A 14 32.12 -4.62 8.46
CA GLY A 14 31.85 -5.88 7.76
C GLY A 14 30.57 -5.82 6.91
N VAL A 15 30.67 -5.15 5.76
CA VAL A 15 29.88 -5.28 4.52
C VAL A 15 28.33 -5.20 4.58
N ALA A 16 27.83 -4.20 3.86
CA ALA A 16 26.42 -3.95 3.57
C ALA A 16 25.67 -5.09 2.87
N ALA A 17 24.39 -5.26 3.23
CA ALA A 17 23.40 -5.97 2.42
C ALA A 17 22.41 -4.96 1.81
N ALA A 18 22.55 -4.73 0.50
CA ALA A 18 21.63 -4.09 -0.44
C ALA A 18 20.50 -3.18 0.11
N VAL A 19 20.78 -1.88 0.26
CA VAL A 19 19.74 -0.85 0.14
C VAL A 19 19.53 -0.57 -1.35
N LEU A 20 18.61 -1.30 -1.98
CA LEU A 20 18.19 -1.11 -3.37
C LEU A 20 16.65 -1.06 -3.42
N GLY A 21 16.13 0.15 -3.60
CA GLY A 21 14.73 0.50 -3.45
C GLY A 21 14.61 2.01 -3.31
N ALA A 22 15.09 2.73 -4.33
CA ALA A 22 15.17 4.19 -4.31
C ALA A 22 13.77 4.85 -4.33
N ALA A 23 13.71 6.09 -3.85
CA ALA A 23 12.60 7.03 -4.02
C ALA A 23 11.28 6.75 -3.25
N LEU A 24 11.33 6.81 -1.92
CA LEU A 24 10.20 7.33 -1.11
C LEU A 24 10.68 8.41 -0.10
N SER A 25 11.42 9.40 -0.60
CA SER A 25 11.68 10.66 0.10
C SER A 25 10.67 11.76 -0.25
N GLY A 26 9.48 11.37 -0.70
CA GLY A 26 8.32 12.25 -0.87
C GLY A 26 7.43 12.17 0.37
N LEU A 27 7.76 12.90 1.43
CA LEU A 27 6.82 13.07 2.53
C LEU A 27 5.60 13.88 2.07
N ALA A 28 4.42 13.46 2.53
CA ALA A 28 3.19 14.25 2.57
C ALA A 28 2.60 14.72 1.22
N ALA A 29 2.18 13.75 0.41
CA ALA A 29 0.91 13.87 -0.33
C ALA A 29 -0.08 12.78 0.11
N THR A 30 -0.20 12.55 1.42
CA THR A 30 -1.40 11.91 1.99
C THR A 30 -2.60 12.80 1.66
N PRO A 31 -3.64 12.30 0.96
CA PRO A 31 -4.90 13.02 0.87
C PRO A 31 -5.56 13.04 2.26
N ALA A 32 -5.29 14.11 3.01
CA ALA A 32 -5.76 14.30 4.38
C ALA A 32 -7.22 14.81 4.40
N SER A 33 -8.17 13.92 4.07
CA SER A 33 -9.60 14.03 4.39
C SER A 33 -10.17 12.61 4.31
N ALA A 34 -10.50 11.93 5.42
CA ALA A 34 -11.71 12.11 6.23
C ALA A 34 -13.00 11.69 5.50
N ALA A 35 -13.67 10.68 6.05
CA ALA A 35 -14.81 9.92 5.48
C ALA A 35 -14.48 9.09 4.22
N GLY A 36 -15.28 8.04 3.98
CA GLY A 36 -15.11 7.14 2.83
C GLY A 36 -15.34 7.88 1.51
N GLY A 37 -14.58 7.52 0.48
CA GLY A 37 -14.62 8.23 -0.79
C GLY A 37 -13.52 7.82 -1.75
N CYS A 38 -13.71 8.16 -3.03
CA CYS A 38 -12.79 7.82 -4.12
C CYS A 38 -12.41 9.06 -4.93
N GLY A 39 -11.26 9.02 -5.58
CA GLY A 39 -10.79 10.09 -6.44
C GLY A 39 -9.72 9.66 -7.43
N SER A 40 -9.34 10.61 -8.28
CA SER A 40 -8.28 10.47 -9.26
C SER A 40 -7.55 11.79 -9.46
N GLY A 41 -6.29 11.72 -9.90
CA GLY A 41 -5.47 12.91 -10.15
C GLY A 41 -4.16 12.60 -10.87
N PRO A 42 -3.41 13.64 -11.27
CA PRO A 42 -2.05 13.48 -11.77
C PRO A 42 -1.10 13.06 -10.63
N TYR A 43 -0.11 12.24 -10.96
CA TYR A 43 0.98 11.85 -10.06
C TYR A 43 2.33 12.08 -10.76
N PRO A 44 3.08 13.14 -10.40
CA PRO A 44 4.33 13.47 -11.07
C PRO A 44 5.36 12.32 -11.05
N PRO A 45 6.22 12.19 -12.08
CA PRO A 45 6.40 13.13 -13.19
C PRO A 45 5.47 12.91 -14.39
N ASP A 46 4.95 11.70 -14.60
CA ASP A 46 4.28 11.27 -15.84
C ASP A 46 3.20 10.20 -15.59
N GLN A 47 2.70 10.11 -14.36
CA GLN A 47 1.73 9.11 -13.94
C GLN A 47 0.41 9.79 -13.54
N HIS A 48 -0.57 8.95 -13.25
CA HIS A 48 -1.82 9.28 -12.60
C HIS A 48 -1.99 8.39 -11.39
N ILE A 49 -2.83 8.81 -10.45
CA ILE A 49 -3.20 8.07 -9.26
C ILE A 49 -4.73 8.01 -9.22
N ASN A 50 -5.28 6.83 -8.94
CA ASN A 50 -6.62 6.70 -8.38
C ASN A 50 -6.52 6.19 -6.95
N TRP A 51 -7.50 6.55 -6.12
CA TRP A 51 -7.62 6.05 -4.77
C TRP A 51 -9.08 5.81 -4.39
N CYS A 52 -9.31 4.90 -3.46
CA CYS A 52 -10.54 4.80 -2.69
C CYS A 52 -10.18 4.53 -1.22
N ASN A 53 -10.93 5.14 -0.32
CA ASN A 53 -10.85 4.93 1.13
C ASN A 53 -12.19 4.39 1.65
N GLU A 54 -12.12 3.42 2.55
CA GLU A 54 -13.25 2.92 3.33
C GLU A 54 -12.86 2.88 4.81
N ALA A 55 -13.79 3.10 5.74
CA ALA A 55 -13.46 3.19 7.16
C ALA A 55 -14.50 2.51 8.06
N ASN A 56 -14.01 1.71 9.03
CA ASN A 56 -14.84 1.10 10.06
C ASN A 56 -14.07 1.03 11.41
N GLY A 57 -14.59 0.29 12.39
CA GLY A 57 -13.96 0.13 13.71
C GLY A 57 -12.54 -0.46 13.71
N TRP A 58 -12.11 -1.09 12.61
CA TRP A 58 -10.74 -1.59 12.41
C TRP A 58 -9.76 -0.49 12.01
N GLY A 59 -10.21 0.61 11.41
CA GLY A 59 -9.38 1.67 10.85
C GLY A 59 -9.84 2.09 9.44
N THR A 60 -8.99 2.84 8.75
CA THR A 60 -9.16 3.26 7.35
C THR A 60 -8.41 2.31 6.43
N LEU A 61 -9.13 1.67 5.53
CA LEU A 61 -8.61 0.90 4.41
C LEU A 61 -8.46 1.82 3.20
N SER A 62 -7.24 1.93 2.67
CA SER A 62 -6.94 2.73 1.49
C SER A 62 -6.44 1.84 0.37
N THR A 63 -7.08 1.95 -0.79
CA THR A 63 -6.64 1.33 -2.06
C THR A 63 -6.08 2.43 -2.94
N THR A 64 -4.97 2.17 -3.62
CA THR A 64 -4.33 3.11 -4.54
C THR A 64 -3.85 2.39 -5.77
N THR A 65 -4.05 2.97 -6.95
CA THR A 65 -3.47 2.49 -8.21
C THR A 65 -2.77 3.64 -8.90
N PHE A 66 -1.47 3.50 -9.15
CA PHE A 66 -0.68 4.42 -9.96
C PHE A 66 -0.68 3.91 -11.40
N TRP A 67 -0.78 4.76 -12.42
CA TRP A 67 -0.81 4.33 -13.82
C TRP A 67 -0.27 5.35 -14.81
N ARG A 68 -0.02 4.92 -16.05
CA ARG A 68 0.43 5.76 -17.17
C ARG A 68 -0.53 5.61 -18.37
N PRO A 69 -0.93 6.68 -19.06
CA PRO A 69 -1.80 6.58 -20.23
C PRO A 69 -1.12 5.74 -21.33
N GLY A 70 -1.79 4.69 -21.82
CA GLY A 70 -1.25 3.79 -22.85
C GLY A 70 -0.01 2.98 -22.43
N GLY A 71 0.25 2.83 -21.12
CA GLY A 71 1.49 2.28 -20.58
C GLY A 71 1.52 0.77 -20.30
N ASN A 72 2.71 0.33 -19.89
CA ASN A 72 3.07 -0.99 -19.35
C ASN A 72 2.42 -1.29 -17.98
N PRO A 73 2.62 -2.47 -17.37
CA PRO A 73 2.05 -2.79 -16.06
C PRO A 73 2.50 -1.81 -14.97
N VAL A 74 1.59 -1.49 -14.05
CA VAL A 74 1.77 -0.42 -13.07
C VAL A 74 1.41 -0.86 -11.65
N GLU A 75 1.53 0.03 -10.65
CA GLU A 75 1.42 -0.33 -9.24
C GLU A 75 0.00 -0.23 -8.69
N ALA A 76 -0.41 -1.22 -7.89
CA ALA A 76 -1.56 -1.14 -7.00
C ALA A 76 -1.18 -1.58 -5.58
N GLN A 77 -1.72 -0.88 -4.58
CA GLN A 77 -1.51 -1.16 -3.18
C GLN A 77 -2.80 -1.04 -2.37
N VAL A 78 -2.90 -1.81 -1.30
CA VAL A 78 -3.89 -1.66 -0.23
C VAL A 78 -3.16 -1.56 1.11
N VAL A 79 -3.61 -0.64 1.97
CA VAL A 79 -3.10 -0.47 3.33
C VAL A 79 -4.26 -0.28 4.30
N LEU A 80 -4.20 -0.90 5.48
CA LEU A 80 -5.15 -0.69 6.57
C LEU A 80 -4.43 0.02 7.72
N LEU A 81 -4.85 1.26 8.01
CA LEU A 81 -4.28 2.10 9.05
C LEU A 81 -5.29 2.41 10.15
N LYS A 82 -4.84 2.37 11.41
CA LYS A 82 -5.57 2.92 12.56
C LYS A 82 -4.62 3.81 13.35
N ASP A 83 -5.04 5.04 13.62
CA ASP A 83 -4.23 6.04 14.33
C ASP A 83 -2.82 6.22 13.73
N GLY A 84 -2.72 6.13 12.40
CA GLY A 84 -1.48 6.20 11.62
C GLY A 84 -0.63 4.92 11.58
N GLN A 85 -0.99 3.87 12.32
CA GLN A 85 -0.26 2.61 12.38
C GLN A 85 -0.91 1.51 11.53
N ARG A 86 -0.10 0.61 10.95
CA ARG A 86 -0.59 -0.56 10.22
C ARG A 86 -1.30 -1.52 11.16
N VAL A 87 -2.53 -1.90 10.82
CA VAL A 87 -3.33 -2.85 11.59
C VAL A 87 -3.02 -4.27 11.10
N PRO A 88 -2.60 -5.21 11.96
CA PRO A 88 -2.11 -6.53 11.54
C PRO A 88 -3.24 -7.51 11.17
N LYS A 89 -4.22 -7.08 10.38
CA LYS A 89 -5.26 -7.92 9.77
C LYS A 89 -4.84 -8.35 8.37
N THR A 90 -5.44 -9.42 7.86
CA THR A 90 -5.26 -9.84 6.47
C THR A 90 -5.86 -8.78 5.55
N VAL A 91 -5.04 -8.18 4.70
CA VAL A 91 -5.52 -7.37 3.56
C VAL A 91 -5.12 -8.03 2.25
N TYR A 92 -5.91 -7.80 1.20
CA TYR A 92 -5.68 -8.28 -0.16
C TYR A 92 -6.21 -7.29 -1.19
N LEU A 93 -5.60 -7.28 -2.37
CA LEU A 93 -6.17 -6.64 -3.55
C LEU A 93 -7.00 -7.66 -4.33
N ASP A 94 -8.16 -7.20 -4.79
CA ASP A 94 -9.13 -7.93 -5.60
C ASP A 94 -9.27 -7.21 -6.94
N ARG A 95 -9.37 -7.96 -8.04
CA ARG A 95 -9.36 -7.41 -9.41
C ARG A 95 -10.47 -7.98 -10.27
N THR A 96 -10.96 -7.19 -11.22
CA THR A 96 -11.92 -7.68 -12.23
C THR A 96 -11.91 -6.85 -13.51
N ASN A 97 -12.43 -7.42 -14.59
CA ASN A 97 -12.76 -6.71 -15.83
C ASN A 97 -14.05 -5.86 -15.69
N ASN A 98 -14.94 -6.22 -14.75
CA ASN A 98 -16.23 -5.55 -14.55
C ASN A 98 -16.65 -5.66 -13.06
N PRO A 99 -16.91 -4.55 -12.34
CA PRO A 99 -17.35 -4.55 -10.94
C PRO A 99 -18.56 -5.44 -10.59
N GLY A 100 -19.43 -5.72 -11.56
CA GLY A 100 -20.58 -6.64 -11.42
C GLY A 100 -20.32 -8.06 -11.93
N GLY A 101 -19.10 -8.40 -12.32
CA GLY A 101 -18.70 -9.70 -12.84
C GLY A 101 -17.96 -10.58 -11.81
N PRO A 102 -17.43 -11.75 -12.23
CA PRO A 102 -16.52 -12.52 -11.40
C PRO A 102 -15.28 -11.70 -11.06
N HIS A 103 -14.76 -11.88 -9.85
CA HIS A 103 -13.62 -11.13 -9.34
C HIS A 103 -12.53 -12.06 -8.79
N GLU A 104 -11.29 -11.74 -9.10
CA GLU A 104 -10.10 -12.51 -8.73
C GLU A 104 -9.49 -11.87 -7.48
N GLY A 105 -9.94 -12.33 -6.31
CA GLY A 105 -9.46 -11.88 -4.99
C GLY A 105 -8.07 -12.38 -4.65
N TRP A 106 -7.07 -12.08 -5.49
CA TRP A 106 -5.77 -12.73 -5.43
C TRP A 106 -4.59 -11.86 -5.89
N VAL A 107 -4.39 -10.72 -5.23
CA VAL A 107 -3.12 -9.99 -5.34
C VAL A 107 -2.61 -9.56 -3.96
N ALA A 108 -1.60 -10.32 -3.49
CA ALA A 108 -0.90 -10.20 -2.20
C ALA A 108 -1.76 -10.35 -0.93
N GLN A 109 -1.19 -10.98 0.09
CA GLN A 109 -1.75 -11.09 1.44
C GLN A 109 -0.70 -10.61 2.44
N GLY A 110 -1.07 -9.75 3.38
CA GLY A 110 -0.14 -9.25 4.39
C GLY A 110 -0.81 -8.59 5.58
N GLN A 111 -0.02 -8.34 6.63
CA GLN A 111 -0.47 -7.73 7.88
C GLN A 111 -0.68 -6.22 7.73
N GLY A 112 -1.85 -5.83 7.25
CA GLY A 112 -2.23 -4.43 7.03
C GLY A 112 -1.63 -3.78 5.79
N PHE A 113 -0.91 -4.51 4.94
CA PHE A 113 -0.44 -4.06 3.64
C PHE A 113 -0.39 -5.21 2.62
N ALA A 114 -0.81 -4.94 1.39
CA ALA A 114 -0.63 -5.81 0.23
C ALA A 114 -0.45 -4.95 -1.04
N GLY A 115 0.29 -5.44 -2.03
CA GLY A 115 0.56 -4.67 -3.25
C GLY A 115 1.13 -5.49 -4.41
N THR A 116 1.15 -4.88 -5.60
CA THR A 116 1.69 -5.43 -6.84
C THR A 116 2.23 -4.30 -7.73
N THR A 117 3.21 -4.63 -8.56
CA THR A 117 3.74 -3.74 -9.62
C THR A 117 3.22 -4.12 -11.02
N SER A 118 2.20 -4.99 -11.09
CA SER A 118 1.65 -5.52 -12.34
C SER A 118 0.12 -5.43 -12.40
N VAL A 119 -0.42 -4.22 -12.52
CA VAL A 119 -1.82 -4.00 -12.93
C VAL A 119 -1.92 -3.46 -14.35
N ALA A 120 -2.99 -3.82 -15.07
CA ALA A 120 -3.21 -3.42 -16.45
C ALA A 120 -4.24 -2.29 -16.57
N TYR A 121 -4.08 -1.44 -17.58
CA TYR A 121 -5.01 -0.37 -17.91
C TYR A 121 -6.40 -0.91 -18.28
N GLY A 122 -7.46 -0.21 -17.87
CA GLY A 122 -8.86 -0.59 -18.07
C GLY A 122 -9.44 -1.56 -17.05
N LEU A 123 -8.61 -2.24 -16.24
CA LEU A 123 -9.04 -3.13 -15.17
C LEU A 123 -9.57 -2.38 -13.95
N TRP A 124 -10.38 -3.07 -13.15
CA TRP A 124 -10.88 -2.58 -11.87
C TRP A 124 -10.17 -3.27 -10.71
N TYR A 125 -9.80 -2.50 -9.69
CA TYR A 125 -9.18 -2.96 -8.46
C TYR A 125 -9.95 -2.44 -7.23
N ARG A 126 -10.02 -3.26 -6.19
CA ARG A 126 -10.38 -2.82 -4.84
C ARG A 126 -9.44 -3.47 -3.84
N GLY A 127 -9.23 -2.79 -2.72
CA GLY A 127 -8.58 -3.35 -1.55
C GLY A 127 -9.64 -3.88 -0.60
N CYS A 128 -9.37 -5.02 0.01
CA CYS A 128 -10.21 -5.63 1.04
C CYS A 128 -9.37 -5.99 2.26
N ALA A 129 -9.95 -5.83 3.44
CA ALA A 129 -9.48 -6.36 4.70
C ALA A 129 -10.43 -7.46 5.18
N THR A 130 -9.90 -8.50 5.83
CA THR A 130 -10.70 -9.55 6.44
C THR A 130 -10.13 -10.01 7.78
N GLU A 131 -11.04 -10.39 8.68
CA GLU A 131 -10.76 -11.04 9.95
C GLU A 131 -12.01 -11.86 10.34
N ASN A 132 -11.83 -13.14 10.71
CA ASN A 132 -12.88 -14.00 11.23
C ASN A 132 -14.19 -14.05 10.39
N GLY A 133 -14.08 -14.00 9.06
CA GLY A 133 -15.22 -14.02 8.14
C GLY A 133 -15.95 -12.68 7.97
N GLN A 134 -15.51 -11.62 8.68
CA GLN A 134 -15.92 -10.25 8.39
C GLN A 134 -15.04 -9.65 7.27
N PHE A 135 -15.59 -8.67 6.55
CA PHE A 135 -14.92 -8.00 5.45
C PHE A 135 -15.16 -6.49 5.50
N MET A 136 -14.15 -5.73 5.09
CA MET A 136 -14.26 -4.33 4.68
C MET A 136 -13.57 -4.22 3.34
N CYS A 137 -14.23 -3.66 2.33
CA CYS A 137 -13.63 -3.44 1.02
C CYS A 137 -13.85 -2.00 0.60
N THR A 138 -12.86 -1.41 -0.06
CA THR A 138 -13.09 -0.14 -0.75
C THR A 138 -14.01 -0.34 -1.95
N ASN A 139 -14.61 0.76 -2.42
CA ASN A 139 -15.21 0.79 -3.75
C ASN A 139 -14.19 0.38 -4.84
N TRP A 140 -14.73 -0.07 -5.96
CA TRP A 140 -13.96 -0.42 -7.14
C TRP A 140 -13.37 0.82 -7.82
N VAL A 141 -12.08 0.76 -8.10
CA VAL A 141 -11.27 1.76 -8.79
C VAL A 141 -10.95 1.26 -10.19
N LYS A 142 -11.29 2.02 -11.24
CA LYS A 142 -10.81 1.73 -12.59
C LYS A 142 -9.43 2.33 -12.80
N VAL A 143 -8.50 1.54 -13.33
CA VAL A 143 -7.21 2.03 -13.82
C VAL A 143 -7.45 2.68 -15.19
N GLY A 144 -7.42 4.00 -15.27
CA GLY A 144 -7.66 4.75 -16.51
C GLY A 144 -9.11 5.15 -16.78
#